data_AF-A0A9E4UUI0-F1
#
_entry.id   AF-A0A9E4UUI0-F1
#
_cell.length_a   1.000
_cell.length_b   1.000
_cell.length_c   1.000
_cell.angle_alpha   90.00
_cell.angle_beta   90.00
_cell.angle_gamma   90.00
#
_symmetry.space_group_name_H-M   'P 1'
#
loop_
_entity.id
_entity.type
_entity.pdbx_description
1 polymer ?
#
loop_
_entity_poly.entity_id
_entity_poly.type
_entity_poly.pdbx_seq_one_letter_code
_entity_poly.pdbx_strand_id
1 'polypeptide(L)' 'MKVTGFTTKVVSVPRETGPLGDGPGAMASNFVTLKLHTDEGVDGISYAGFTSFVMLKALKAAVDSLCELV' A
#
# COMPACT_ATOMS: atom_id res chain seq x y z
N MET A 1 22.17 -3.15 -9.19
CA MET A 1 20.78 -2.85 -8.82
C MET A 1 20.75 -1.89 -7.65
N LYS A 2 20.28 -0.67 -7.91
CA LYS A 2 20.03 0.39 -6.92
C LYS A 2 18.63 0.94 -7.13
N VAL A 3 17.97 1.34 -6.04
CA VAL A 3 16.72 2.08 -6.12
C VAL A 3 17.03 3.52 -6.54
N THR A 4 16.28 4.04 -7.51
CA THR A 4 16.44 5.39 -8.07
C THR A 4 15.26 6.30 -7.76
N GLY A 5 14.18 5.75 -7.23
CA GLY A 5 13.01 6.49 -6.81
C GLY A 5 11.86 5.57 -6.43
N PHE A 6 10.75 6.17 -6.03
CA PHE A 6 9.57 5.44 -5.63
C PHE A 6 8.28 6.17 -5.97
N THR A 7 7.19 5.43 -5.99
CA THR A 7 5.82 5.94 -6.04
C THR A 7 4.97 5.18 -5.04
N THR A 8 4.23 5.88 -4.21
CA THR A 8 3.27 5.30 -3.26
C THR A 8 1.87 5.83 -3.51
N LYS A 9 0.86 4.97 -3.41
CA LYS A 9 -0.55 5.36 -3.59
C LYS A 9 -1.45 4.62 -2.63
N VAL A 10 -2.51 5.27 -2.19
CA VAL A 10 -3.62 4.58 -1.53
C VAL A 10 -4.56 4.07 -2.61
N VAL A 11 -4.94 2.80 -2.55
CA VAL A 11 -5.92 2.18 -3.44
C VAL A 11 -7.00 1.48 -2.62
N SER A 12 -8.24 1.59 -3.07
CA SER A 12 -9.38 0.87 -2.51
C SER A 12 -9.78 -0.24 -3.48
N VAL A 13 -9.72 -1.48 -3.01
CA VAL A 13 -10.04 -2.67 -3.81
C VAL A 13 -11.35 -3.25 -3.31
N PRO A 14 -12.36 -3.45 -4.18
CA PRO A 14 -13.59 -4.13 -3.80
C PRO A 14 -13.29 -5.52 -3.22
N ARG A 15 -14.03 -5.92 -2.17
CA ARG A 15 -13.97 -7.28 -1.64
C ARG A 15 -15.32 -7.95 -1.80
N GLU A 16 -15.29 -9.21 -2.20
CA GLU A 16 -16.44 -10.09 -2.02
C GLU A 16 -16.65 -10.38 -0.53
N THR A 17 -17.89 -10.70 -0.18
CA THR A 17 -18.28 -11.02 1.20
C THR A 17 -17.48 -12.23 1.69
N GLY A 18 -16.56 -12.00 2.64
CA GLY A 18 -15.72 -13.03 3.23
C GLY A 18 -15.94 -13.17 4.74
N PRO A 19 -15.12 -13.94 5.47
CA PRO A 19 -15.24 -14.11 6.93
C PRO A 19 -15.13 -12.80 7.75
N LEU A 20 -14.67 -11.73 7.11
CA LEU A 20 -14.57 -10.36 7.63
C LEU A 20 -15.67 -9.43 7.08
N GLY A 21 -16.69 -9.99 6.43
CA GLY A 21 -17.69 -9.32 5.60
C GLY A 21 -18.88 -8.71 6.35
N ASP A 22 -18.95 -8.86 7.67
CA ASP A 22 -20.07 -8.34 8.47
C ASP A 22 -19.73 -7.04 9.23
N GLY A 23 -18.51 -6.50 9.04
CA GLY A 23 -18.04 -5.29 9.72
C GLY A 23 -18.04 -4.01 8.88
N PRO A 24 -17.95 -2.82 9.50
CA PRO A 24 -17.74 -1.56 8.78
C PRO A 24 -16.44 -1.63 7.96
N GLY A 25 -16.55 -1.60 6.62
CA GLY A 25 -15.41 -1.83 5.71
C GLY A 25 -15.43 -3.18 4.97
N ALA A 26 -16.49 -3.97 5.12
CA ALA A 26 -16.67 -5.26 4.47
C ALA A 26 -16.61 -5.24 2.93
N MET A 27 -16.98 -4.11 2.31
CA MET A 27 -17.17 -4.02 0.85
C MET A 27 -15.90 -3.62 0.08
N ALA A 28 -14.88 -3.08 0.77
CA ALA A 28 -13.64 -2.68 0.14
C ALA A 28 -12.46 -2.67 1.13
N SER A 29 -11.29 -3.07 0.66
CA SER A 29 -10.05 -3.02 1.43
C SER A 29 -9.12 -1.95 0.90
N ASN A 30 -8.55 -1.18 1.81
CA ASN A 30 -7.61 -0.14 1.48
C ASN A 30 -6.18 -0.65 1.63
N PHE A 31 -5.35 -0.37 0.62
CA PHE A 31 -3.94 -0.70 0.62
C PHE A 31 -3.13 0.55 0.29
N VAL A 32 -1.92 0.60 0.82
CA VAL A 32 -0.86 1.48 0.35
C VAL A 32 0.00 0.66 -0.60
N THR A 33 -0.03 0.99 -1.89
CA THR A 33 0.87 0.39 -2.88
C THR A 33 2.20 1.14 -2.88
N LEU A 34 3.26 0.40 -3.15
CA LEU A 34 4.62 0.87 -3.32
C LEU A 34 5.16 0.35 -4.65
N LYS A 35 5.70 1.27 -5.45
CA LYS A 35 6.48 0.96 -6.63
C LYS A 35 7.88 1.55 -6.46
N LEU A 36 8.91 0.73 -6.52
CA LEU A 36 10.31 1.14 -6.47
C LEU A 36 10.90 1.09 -7.87
N HIS A 37 11.53 2.18 -8.30
CA HIS A 37 12.24 2.26 -9.57
C HIS A 37 13.69 1.86 -9.37
N THR A 38 14.28 1.12 -10.32
CA THR A 38 15.70 0.75 -10.27
C THR A 38 16.49 1.30 -11.45
N ASP A 39 17.80 1.40 -11.29
CA ASP A 39 18.75 1.81 -12.33
C ASP A 39 18.87 0.82 -13.51
N GLU A 40 18.35 -0.39 -13.35
CA GLU A 40 18.36 -1.45 -14.37
C GLU A 40 17.06 -1.48 -15.19
N GLY A 41 16.14 -0.52 -14.99
CA GLY A 41 14.86 -0.45 -15.70
C GLY A 41 13.82 -1.47 -15.24
N VAL A 42 14.07 -2.15 -14.12
CA VAL A 42 13.11 -3.05 -13.46
C VAL A 42 12.42 -2.32 -12.32
N ASP A 43 11.11 -2.53 -12.17
CA ASP A 43 10.34 -1.96 -11.06
C ASP A 43 10.01 -3.03 -10.02
N GLY A 44 10.28 -2.74 -8.75
CA GLY A 44 9.78 -3.52 -7.61
C GLY A 44 8.36 -3.07 -7.24
N ILE A 45 7.45 -4.01 -6.96
CA ILE A 45 6.06 -3.70 -6.61
C ILE A 45 5.69 -4.40 -5.30
N SER A 46 5.06 -3.65 -4.38
CA SER A 46 4.57 -4.17 -3.11
C SER A 46 3.29 -3.45 -2.69
N TYR A 47 2.62 -3.98 -1.67
CA TYR A 47 1.48 -3.34 -1.03
C TYR A 47 1.50 -3.64 0.48
N ALA A 48 0.97 -2.72 1.26
CA ALA A 48 0.74 -2.86 2.70
C ALA A 48 -0.69 -2.49 3.03
N GLY A 49 -1.26 -3.10 4.06
CA GLY A 49 -2.62 -2.79 4.49
C GLY A 49 -2.90 -3.32 5.88
N PHE A 50 -3.86 -2.69 6.55
CA PHE A 50 -4.45 -3.19 7.78
C PHE A 50 -5.88 -3.63 7.51
N THR A 51 -6.40 -4.52 8.35
CA THR A 51 -7.82 -4.91 8.32
C THR A 51 -8.74 -3.73 8.64
N SER A 52 -8.28 -2.79 9.47
CA SER A 52 -9.00 -1.55 9.80
C SER A 52 -8.49 -0.36 8.99
N PHE A 53 -9.41 0.46 8.49
CA PHE A 53 -9.08 1.69 7.75
C PHE A 53 -8.52 2.82 8.64
N VAL A 54 -8.69 2.73 9.97
CA VAL A 54 -8.27 3.78 10.91
C VAL A 54 -6.77 4.09 10.79
N MET A 55 -5.97 3.06 10.52
CA MET A 55 -4.51 3.18 10.40
C MET A 55 -4.03 3.60 9.01
N LEU A 56 -4.93 3.77 8.02
CA LEU A 56 -4.54 3.93 6.62
C LEU A 56 -3.66 5.16 6.38
N LYS A 57 -4.00 6.31 6.97
CA LYS A 57 -3.22 7.55 6.83
C LYS A 57 -1.84 7.41 7.49
N ALA A 58 -1.81 6.84 8.68
CA ALA A 58 -0.55 6.60 9.40
C ALA A 58 0.35 5.61 8.65
N LEU A 59 -0.23 4.54 8.08
CA LEU A 59 0.48 3.57 7.24
C LEU A 59 1.05 4.25 5.99
N LYS A 60 0.26 5.07 5.29
CA LYS A 60 0.72 5.79 4.11
C LYS A 60 1.92 6.68 4.44
N ALA A 61 1.81 7.47 5.51
CA ALA A 61 2.89 8.34 5.97
C ALA A 61 4.15 7.53 6.34
N ALA A 62 4.00 6.41 7.04
CA ALA A 62 5.12 5.55 7.41
C ALA A 62 5.82 4.94 6.19
N VAL A 63 5.07 4.48 5.19
CA VAL A 63 5.63 3.95 3.93
C VAL A 63 6.34 5.06 3.15
N ASP A 64 5.77 6.26 3.09
CA ASP A 64 6.40 7.41 2.43
C ASP A 64 7.74 7.76 3.09
N SER A 65 7.75 7.94 4.41
CA SER A 65 8.96 8.26 5.17
C SER A 65 10.01 7.15 5.08
N LEU A 66 9.61 5.87 4.98
CA LEU A 66 10.54 4.78 4.76
C LEU A 66 11.23 4.87 3.39
N CYS A 67 10.47 5.25 2.35
CA CYS A 67 11.02 5.34 1.00
C CYS A 67 11.90 6.59 0.80
N GLU A 68 11.68 7.64 1.58
CA GLU A 68 12.54 8.85 1.59
C GLU A 68 13.96 8.57 2.14
N LEU A 69 14.19 7.43 2.79
CA LEU A 69 15.51 7.03 3.29
C LEU A 69 16.40 6.37 2.22
N VAL A 70 15.87 6.16 1.02
CA VAL A 70 16.49 5.37 -0.06
C VAL A 70 17.15 6.25 -1.10
#